data_AF-A0A7W1ALI1-F1
#
_entry.id   AF-A0A7W1ALI1-F1
#
_cell.length_a   1.000
_cell.length_b   1.000
_cell.length_c   1.000
_cell.angle_alpha   90.00
_cell.angle_beta   90.00
_cell.angle_gamma   90.00
#
_symmetry.space_group_name_H-M   'P 1'
#
loop_
_entity.id
_entity.type
_entity.pdbx_description
1 polymer ?
#
loop_
_entity_poly.entity_id
_entity_poly.type
_entity_poly.pdbx_seq_one_letter_code
_entity_poly.pdbx_strand_id
1 'polypeptide(L)'
;MQSRIAVEAIIEHSNTITFAGTCDLALWCKLLRDKGWTGPRIARALGRSEGYVNNLIRVVDRASPKIMMRWREEQHDPANGVCATDWLVQLCLLPHDQQDAELERRIGQPLQPPSIEVSNSSG
;
A
#
# COMPACT_ATOMS: atom_id res chain seq x y z
N MET A 1 -29.98 15.73 1.67
CA MET A 1 -29.18 16.85 2.23
C MET A 1 -28.23 16.40 3.35
N GLN A 2 -28.63 15.46 4.23
CA GLN A 2 -27.77 14.90 5.30
C GLN A 2 -26.47 14.22 4.81
N SER A 3 -26.46 13.60 3.63
CA SER A 3 -25.29 12.85 3.15
C SER A 3 -24.08 13.70 2.75
N ARG A 4 -24.25 15.01 2.50
CA ARG A 4 -23.14 15.92 2.14
C ARG A 4 -22.34 16.35 3.36
N ILE A 5 -23.01 16.59 4.49
CA ILE A 5 -22.41 17.05 5.75
C ILE A 5 -21.46 15.99 6.33
N ALA A 6 -21.82 14.70 6.23
CA ALA A 6 -20.95 13.61 6.68
C ALA A 6 -19.64 13.51 5.88
N VAL A 7 -19.66 13.88 4.60
CA VAL A 7 -18.49 13.77 3.72
C VAL A 7 -17.50 14.92 3.92
N GLU A 8 -17.99 16.13 4.22
CA GLU A 8 -17.14 17.28 4.53
C GLU A 8 -16.44 17.13 5.90
N ALA A 9 -17.13 16.58 6.90
CA ALA A 9 -16.53 16.25 8.19
C ALA A 9 -15.38 15.21 8.07
N ILE A 10 -15.51 14.23 7.17
CA ILE A 10 -14.44 13.25 6.89
C ILE A 10 -13.20 13.94 6.28
N ILE A 11 -13.37 14.96 5.44
CA ILE A 11 -12.25 15.70 4.82
C ILE A 11 -11.46 16.48 5.88
N GLU A 12 -12.14 17.22 6.76
CA GLU A 12 -11.48 17.98 7.83
C GLU A 12 -10.73 17.07 8.82
N HIS A 13 -11.28 15.89 9.12
CA HIS A 13 -10.63 14.92 10.01
C HIS A 13 -9.56 14.06 9.31
N SER A 14 -9.47 14.06 7.98
CA SER A 14 -8.44 13.26 7.27
C SER A 14 -7.02 13.71 7.63
N ASN A 15 -6.82 14.98 8.00
CA ASN A 15 -5.53 15.50 8.46
C ASN A 15 -5.18 15.08 9.90
N THR A 16 -6.12 14.50 10.66
CA THR A 16 -5.89 13.99 12.02
C THR A 16 -5.83 12.47 12.10
N ILE A 17 -6.14 11.76 11.00
CA ILE A 17 -6.01 10.30 10.95
C ILE A 17 -4.54 9.93 10.83
N THR A 18 -4.01 9.28 11.86
CA THR A 18 -2.69 8.65 11.82
C THR A 18 -2.86 7.22 11.33
N PHE A 19 -2.19 6.87 10.23
CA PHE A 19 -2.19 5.50 9.71
C PHE A 19 -1.01 4.73 10.30
N ALA A 20 -1.22 3.49 10.74
CA ALA A 20 -0.15 2.66 11.28
C ALA A 20 0.76 2.04 10.19
N GLY A 21 0.51 2.37 8.92
CA GLY A 21 1.31 1.96 7.78
C GLY A 21 0.60 2.18 6.44
N THR A 22 1.29 1.88 5.34
CA THR A 22 0.76 2.01 3.98
C THR A 22 -0.43 1.07 3.69
N CYS A 23 -0.53 -0.08 4.36
CA CYS A 23 -1.65 -1.02 4.21
C CYS A 23 -2.94 -0.41 4.77
N ASP A 24 -2.88 0.19 5.97
CA ASP A 24 -4.01 0.91 6.56
C ASP A 24 -4.43 2.11 5.70
N LEU A 25 -3.46 2.86 5.15
CA LEU A 25 -3.74 3.94 4.19
C LEU A 25 -4.43 3.42 2.93
N ALA A 26 -4.02 2.27 2.40
CA ALA A 26 -4.62 1.67 1.21
C ALA A 26 -6.06 1.24 1.45
N LEU A 27 -6.34 0.61 2.59
CA LEU A 27 -7.69 0.26 3.03
C LEU A 27 -8.57 1.51 3.16
N TRP A 28 -8.03 2.60 3.71
CA TRP A 28 -8.74 3.87 3.78
C TRP A 28 -9.06 4.45 2.40
N CYS A 29 -8.09 4.45 1.48
CA CYS A 29 -8.31 4.86 0.10
C CYS A 29 -9.42 4.05 -0.58
N LYS A 30 -9.43 2.73 -0.37
CA LYS A 30 -10.47 1.82 -0.88
C LYS A 30 -11.83 2.13 -0.27
N LEU A 31 -11.92 2.34 1.04
CA LEU A 31 -13.16 2.72 1.71
C LEU A 31 -13.74 4.02 1.13
N LEU A 32 -12.92 5.06 0.96
CA LEU A 32 -13.36 6.31 0.35
C LEU A 32 -13.86 6.11 -1.08
N ARG A 33 -13.16 5.27 -1.87
CA ARG A 33 -13.57 4.90 -3.22
C ARG A 33 -14.96 4.25 -3.23
N ASP A 34 -15.19 3.31 -2.33
CA ASP A 34 -16.48 2.61 -2.21
C ASP A 34 -17.60 3.53 -1.72
N LYS A 35 -17.27 4.63 -1.06
CA LYS A 35 -18.18 5.74 -0.73
C LYS A 35 -18.35 6.76 -1.86
N GLY A 36 -17.86 6.45 -3.06
CA GLY A 36 -18.05 7.27 -4.26
C GLY A 36 -17.05 8.40 -4.44
N TRP A 37 -15.95 8.41 -3.68
CA TRP A 37 -14.90 9.40 -3.92
C TRP A 37 -14.06 9.05 -5.16
N THR A 38 -13.65 10.09 -5.89
CA THR A 38 -12.78 9.94 -7.05
C THR A 38 -11.31 9.90 -6.64
N GLY A 39 -10.46 9.32 -7.50
CA GLY A 39 -9.00 9.24 -7.28
C GLY A 39 -8.36 10.61 -7.07
N PRO A 40 -8.65 11.62 -7.93
CA PRO A 40 -8.17 12.98 -7.74
C PRO A 40 -8.60 13.61 -6.42
N ARG A 41 -9.84 13.32 -5.96
CA ARG A 41 -10.37 13.83 -4.70
C ARG A 41 -9.64 13.24 -3.50
N ILE A 42 -9.46 11.91 -3.49
CA ILE A 42 -8.74 11.20 -2.43
C ILE A 42 -7.27 11.67 -2.39
N ALA A 43 -6.63 11.76 -3.55
CA ALA A 43 -5.24 12.22 -3.68
C ALA A 43 -5.03 13.63 -3.12
N ARG A 44 -5.95 14.56 -3.44
CA ARG A 44 -5.92 15.93 -2.89
C ARG A 44 -6.11 15.93 -1.38
N ALA A 45 -7.04 15.15 -0.85
CA ALA A 45 -7.31 15.09 0.59
C ALA A 45 -6.12 14.52 1.39
N LEU A 46 -5.33 13.64 0.78
CA LEU A 46 -4.18 12.98 1.43
C LEU A 46 -2.83 13.65 1.12
N GLY A 47 -2.80 14.67 0.25
CA GLY A 47 -1.55 15.27 -0.23
C GLY A 47 -0.64 14.25 -0.93
N ARG A 48 -1.21 13.44 -1.83
CA ARG A 48 -0.50 12.40 -2.61
C ARG A 48 -0.81 12.53 -4.10
N SER A 49 -0.08 11.80 -4.94
CA SER A 49 -0.42 11.70 -6.37
C SER A 49 -1.62 10.79 -6.59
N GLU A 50 -2.42 11.08 -7.62
CA GLU A 50 -3.53 10.22 -8.01
C GLU A 50 -3.06 8.81 -8.40
N GLY A 51 -1.94 8.72 -9.13
CA GLY A 51 -1.36 7.43 -9.53
C GLY A 51 -1.03 6.56 -8.31
N TYR A 52 -0.44 7.15 -7.26
CA TYR A 52 -0.14 6.44 -6.02
C TYR A 52 -1.42 5.94 -5.33
N VAL A 53 -2.44 6.79 -5.18
CA VAL A 53 -3.73 6.40 -4.60
C VAL A 53 -4.38 5.27 -5.39
N ASN A 54 -4.39 5.36 -6.73
CA ASN A 54 -4.98 4.33 -7.57
C ASN A 54 -4.21 3.01 -7.47
N ASN A 55 -2.88 3.04 -7.32
CA ASN A 55 -2.08 1.83 -7.07
C ASN A 55 -2.44 1.18 -5.73
N LEU A 56 -2.59 1.96 -4.66
CA LEU A 56 -3.02 1.44 -3.36
C LEU A 56 -4.38 0.74 -3.44
N ILE A 57 -5.36 1.38 -4.10
CA ILE A 57 -6.71 0.82 -4.27
C ILE A 57 -6.65 -0.48 -5.08
N ARG A 58 -5.85 -0.51 -6.16
CA ARG A 58 -5.68 -1.72 -6.99
C ARG A 58 -5.12 -2.89 -6.20
N VAL A 59 -4.15 -2.65 -5.32
CA VAL A 59 -3.60 -3.70 -4.45
C VAL A 59 -4.71 -4.27 -3.56
N VAL A 60 -5.47 -3.41 -2.87
CA VAL A 60 -6.56 -3.87 -2.01
C VAL A 60 -7.64 -4.65 -2.77
N ASP A 61 -7.97 -4.23 -4.00
CA ASP A 61 -8.98 -4.90 -4.83
C ASP A 61 -8.56 -6.28 -5.34
N ARG A 62 -7.26 -6.60 -5.36
CA ARG A 62 -6.70 -7.74 -6.11
C ARG A 62 -5.78 -8.66 -5.31
N ALA A 63 -5.29 -8.21 -4.17
CA ALA A 63 -4.42 -9.00 -3.33
C ALA A 63 -5.17 -10.19 -2.74
N SER A 64 -4.51 -11.35 -2.68
CA SER A 64 -4.99 -12.48 -1.89
C SER A 64 -5.05 -12.08 -0.40
N PRO A 65 -5.87 -12.77 0.42
CA PRO A 65 -5.88 -12.55 1.87
C PRO A 65 -4.49 -12.70 2.52
N LYS A 66 -3.68 -13.65 2.03
CA LYS A 66 -2.34 -13.92 2.54
C LYS A 66 -1.39 -12.75 2.26
N ILE A 67 -1.45 -12.17 1.07
CA ILE A 67 -0.72 -10.95 0.72
C ILE A 67 -1.11 -9.79 1.63
N MET A 68 -2.41 -9.57 1.84
CA MET A 68 -2.90 -8.47 2.70
C MET A 68 -2.42 -8.60 4.15
N MET A 69 -2.46 -9.83 4.70
CA MET A 69 -1.95 -10.11 6.05
C MET A 69 -0.44 -9.82 6.13
N ARG A 70 0.34 -10.36 5.20
CA ARG A 70 1.80 -10.18 5.21
C ARG A 70 2.20 -8.72 4.99
N TRP A 71 1.54 -8.00 4.09
CA TRP A 71 1.81 -6.58 3.86
C TRP A 71 1.61 -5.74 5.12
N ARG A 72 0.60 -6.08 5.92
CA ARG A 72 0.35 -5.43 7.21
C ARG A 72 1.43 -5.75 8.23
N GLU A 73 1.79 -7.03 8.38
CA GLU A 73 2.84 -7.48 9.31
C GLU A 73 4.19 -6.79 9.04
N GLU A 74 4.59 -6.69 7.77
CA GLU A 74 5.86 -6.09 7.35
C GLU A 74 5.98 -4.58 7.63
N GLN A 75 4.87 -3.89 7.93
CA GLN A 75 4.88 -2.46 8.25
C GLN A 75 5.05 -2.17 9.75
N HIS A 76 4.78 -3.16 10.60
CA HIS A 76 4.92 -3.01 12.04
C HIS A 76 6.32 -3.37 12.55
N ASP A 77 7.06 -4.17 11.79
CA ASP A 77 8.41 -4.62 12.14
C ASP A 77 9.41 -4.30 11.01
N PRO A 78 10.27 -3.27 11.18
CA PRO A 78 11.28 -2.88 10.19
C PRO A 78 12.25 -4.01 9.82
N ALA A 79 12.43 -5.02 10.68
CA ALA A 79 13.31 -6.15 10.43
C ALA A 79 12.79 -7.08 9.33
N ASN A 80 11.48 -7.06 9.04
CA ASN A 80 10.85 -7.95 8.06
C ASN A 80 10.94 -7.44 6.61
N GLY A 81 11.43 -6.20 6.42
CA GLY A 81 11.46 -5.52 5.11
C GLY A 81 10.06 -5.14 4.64
N VAL A 82 9.87 -3.89 4.21
CA VAL A 82 8.55 -3.40 3.77
C VAL A 82 8.28 -3.86 2.33
N CYS A 83 7.14 -4.53 2.06
CA CYS A 83 6.64 -4.71 0.70
C CYS A 83 6.60 -3.35 -0.03
N ALA A 84 7.45 -3.18 -1.04
CA ALA A 84 7.37 -2.04 -1.94
C ALA A 84 6.00 -2.07 -2.65
N THR A 85 5.32 -0.92 -2.70
CA THR A 85 4.00 -0.82 -3.35
C THR A 85 4.07 -1.26 -4.82
N ASP A 86 5.19 -1.01 -5.50
CA ASP A 86 5.39 -1.41 -6.89
C ASP A 86 5.44 -2.93 -7.09
N TRP A 87 6.08 -3.66 -6.17
CA TRP A 87 6.07 -5.13 -6.20
C TRP A 87 4.66 -5.67 -5.99
N LEU A 88 3.92 -5.12 -5.02
CA LEU A 88 2.53 -5.50 -4.78
C LEU A 88 1.63 -5.22 -5.98
N VAL A 89 1.82 -4.09 -6.65
CA VAL A 89 1.05 -3.73 -7.86
C VAL A 89 1.29 -4.75 -8.97
N GLN A 90 2.53 -5.19 -9.19
CA GLN A 90 2.85 -6.22 -10.19
C GLN A 90 2.28 -7.59 -9.79
N LEU A 91 2.45 -7.97 -8.53
CA LEU A 91 1.98 -9.24 -8.00
C LEU A 91 0.46 -9.39 -8.11
N CYS A 92 -0.28 -8.32 -7.82
CA CYS A 92 -1.73 -8.26 -7.89
C CYS A 92 -2.30 -8.36 -9.32
N LEU A 93 -1.45 -8.49 -10.35
CA LEU A 93 -1.87 -8.85 -11.70
C LEU A 93 -2.06 -10.37 -11.87
N LEU A 94 -1.48 -11.17 -10.97
CA LEU A 94 -1.54 -12.63 -11.02
C LEU A 94 -2.79 -13.18 -10.32
N PRO A 95 -3.25 -14.40 -10.66
CA PRO A 95 -4.25 -15.13 -9.87
C PRO A 95 -3.77 -15.43 -8.45
N HIS A 96 -4.69 -15.58 -7.49
CA HIS A 96 -4.34 -15.68 -6.06
C HIS A 96 -3.39 -16.84 -5.71
N ASP A 97 -3.54 -18.00 -6.34
CA ASP A 97 -2.64 -19.15 -6.15
C ASP A 97 -1.19 -18.81 -6.54
N GLN A 98 -1.01 -18.05 -7.62
CA GLN A 98 0.31 -17.59 -8.05
C GLN A 98 0.84 -16.46 -7.15
N GLN A 99 -0.03 -15.59 -6.65
CA GLN A 99 0.37 -14.57 -5.67
C GLN A 99 0.92 -15.22 -4.40
N ASP A 100 0.23 -16.24 -3.89
CA ASP A 100 0.59 -16.93 -2.66
C ASP A 100 1.90 -17.72 -2.83
N ALA A 101 2.12 -18.36 -3.97
CA ALA A 101 3.37 -19.05 -4.30
C ALA A 101 4.56 -18.07 -4.38
N GLU A 102 4.35 -16.90 -4.99
CA GLU A 102 5.40 -15.86 -5.10
C GLU A 102 5.71 -15.22 -3.74
N LEU A 103 4.70 -15.06 -2.87
CA LEU A 103 4.90 -14.66 -1.49
C LEU A 103 5.75 -15.67 -0.72
N GLU A 104 5.44 -16.97 -0.84
CA GLU A 104 6.21 -18.04 -0.21
C GLU A 104 7.65 -18.05 -0.70
N ARG A 105 7.86 -17.90 -2.01
CA ARG A 105 9.19 -17.79 -2.61
C ARG A 105 9.96 -16.61 -2.01
N ARG A 106 9.33 -15.46 -1.83
CA ARG A 106 9.96 -14.27 -1.25
C ARG A 106 10.31 -14.47 0.23
N ILE A 107 9.41 -15.03 1.03
CA ILE A 107 9.64 -15.25 2.47
C ILE A 107 10.70 -16.34 2.70
N GLY A 108 10.76 -17.34 1.82
CA GLY A 108 11.76 -18.40 1.87
C GLY A 108 13.17 -17.98 1.40
N GLN A 109 13.30 -16.79 0.79
CA GLN A 109 14.60 -16.23 0.42
C GLN A 109 15.20 -15.45 1.60
N PRO A 110 16.46 -15.70 1.99
CA PRO A 110 17.15 -14.83 2.93
C PRO A 110 17.16 -13.41 2.37
N LEU A 111 16.83 -12.41 3.20
CA LEU A 111 17.01 -11.00 2.86
C LEU A 111 18.47 -10.81 2.41
N GLN A 112 18.71 -10.63 1.11
CA GLN A 112 20.03 -10.27 0.65
C GLN A 112 20.37 -8.91 1.26
N PRO A 113 21.45 -8.79 2.05
CA PRO A 113 21.90 -7.49 2.51
C PRO A 113 22.18 -6.63 1.28
N PRO A 114 21.89 -5.32 1.32
CA PRO A 114 22.19 -4.44 0.20
C PRO A 114 23.68 -4.55 -0.14
N SER A 115 23.99 -4.93 -1.37
CA SER A 115 25.35 -4.92 -1.89
C SER A 115 25.83 -3.48 -1.93
N ILE A 116 26.57 -3.05 -0.91
CA ILE A 116 27.33 -1.81 -0.98
C ILE A 116 28.47 -2.09 -1.94
N GLU A 117 28.29 -1.74 -3.21
CA GLU A 117 29.41 -1.57 -4.13
C GLU A 117 30.25 -0.40 -3.61
N VAL A 118 31.25 -0.72 -2.78
CA VAL A 118 32.31 0.21 -2.43
C VAL A 118 33.08 0.47 -3.73
N SER A 119 32.67 1.53 -4.42
CA SER A 119 33.43 2.11 -5.52
C SER A 119 34.73 2.64 -4.95
N ASN A 120 35.75 1.79 -4.87
CA ASN A 120 37.12 2.22 -4.64
C ASN A 120 37.60 2.97 -5.89
N SER A 121 37.24 4.26 -5.98
CA SER A 121 37.96 5.20 -6.83
C SER A 121 39.26 5.57 -6.12
N SER A 122 40.30 4.78 -6.38
CA SER A 122 41.69 5.16 -6.10
C SER A 122 42.06 6.30 -7.04
N GLY A 123 42.25 7.49 -6.48
CA GLY A 123 42.91 8.64 -7.11
C GLY A 123 44.03 9.12 -6.21
#